data_AF-W7IHF3-F1
#
_entry.id   AF-W7IHF3-F1
#
_cell.length_a   1.000
_cell.length_b   1.000
_cell.length_c   1.000
_cell.angle_alpha   90.00
_cell.angle_beta   90.00
_cell.angle_gamma   90.00
#
_symmetry.space_group_name_H-M   'P 1'
#
loop_
_entity.id
_entity.type
_entity.pdbx_description
1 polymer ?
#
loop_
_entity_poly.entity_id
_entity_poly.type
_entity_poly.pdbx_seq_one_letter_code
_entity_poly.pdbx_strand_id
1 'polypeptide(L)'
;MAAAQIPPPDRDAVLAMVAGYRDRAPGEVGEKLDSLELTWLVAQVEQRYGVELELTDEVFAGMATVTGAVHALRAVLPAATGG
;
A
#
# COMPACT_ATOMS: atom_id res chain seq x y z
N MET A 1 21.31 13.10 8.59
CA MET A 1 19.94 13.62 8.39
C MET A 1 19.01 12.57 8.97
N ALA A 2 18.17 12.90 9.95
CA ALA A 2 17.19 11.93 10.45
C ALA A 2 16.30 11.54 9.27
N ALA A 3 16.25 10.25 8.92
CA ALA A 3 15.27 9.76 7.96
C ALA A 3 13.91 10.20 8.50
N ALA A 4 13.21 11.05 7.76
CA ALA A 4 11.83 11.39 8.11
C ALA A 4 11.08 10.07 8.16
N GLN A 5 10.60 9.67 9.33
CA GLN A 5 9.78 8.48 9.46
C GLN A 5 8.53 8.72 8.62
N ILE A 6 8.46 8.10 7.45
CA ILE A 6 7.33 8.24 6.55
C ILE A 6 6.16 7.52 7.25
N PRO A 7 5.07 8.21 7.59
CA PRO A 7 3.93 7.58 8.23
C PRO A 7 3.29 6.57 7.26
N PRO A 8 2.71 5.45 7.74
CA PRO A 8 2.00 4.51 6.89
C PRO A 8 0.92 5.22 6.05
N PRO A 9 0.67 4.77 4.80
CA PRO A 9 -0.24 5.44 3.91
C PRO A 9 -1.67 5.36 4.46
N ASP A 10 -2.36 6.48 4.39
CA ASP A 10 -3.80 6.59 4.60
C ASP A 10 -4.57 6.29 3.32
N ARG A 11 -5.89 6.32 3.40
CA ARG A 11 -6.77 5.93 2.30
C ARG A 11 -6.53 6.76 1.03
N ASP A 12 -6.42 8.07 1.18
CA ASP A 12 -6.15 8.97 0.05
C ASP A 12 -4.78 8.70 -0.58
N ALA A 13 -3.76 8.41 0.23
CA ALA A 13 -2.46 8.00 -0.28
C ALA A 13 -2.51 6.67 -1.04
N VAL A 14 -3.24 5.66 -0.54
CA VAL A 14 -3.42 4.38 -1.24
C VAL A 14 -4.17 4.58 -2.56
N LEU A 15 -5.25 5.38 -2.57
CA LEU A 15 -5.99 5.70 -3.78
C LEU A 15 -5.09 6.43 -4.79
N ALA A 16 -4.30 7.40 -4.35
CA ALA A 16 -3.36 8.14 -5.21
C ALA A 16 -2.25 7.23 -5.78
N MET A 17 -1.76 6.28 -4.98
CA MET A 17 -0.84 5.26 -5.48
C MET A 17 -1.54 4.45 -6.57
N VAL A 18 -2.62 3.73 -6.26
CA VAL A 18 -3.30 2.85 -7.22
C VAL A 18 -3.77 3.60 -8.48
N ALA A 19 -4.17 4.85 -8.35
CA ALA A 19 -4.50 5.74 -9.46
C ALA A 19 -3.33 5.92 -10.46
N GLY A 20 -2.12 6.11 -9.94
CA GLY A 20 -0.91 6.23 -10.74
C GLY A 20 -0.56 4.98 -11.54
N TYR A 21 -0.99 3.80 -11.10
CA TYR A 21 -0.81 2.58 -11.88
C TYR A 21 -1.59 2.59 -13.20
N ARG A 22 -2.83 3.10 -13.17
CA ARG A 22 -3.75 3.08 -14.31
C ARG A 22 -3.91 4.42 -15.02
N ASP A 23 -3.05 5.40 -14.68
CA ASP A 23 -3.12 6.78 -15.18
C ASP A 23 -4.54 7.38 -15.09
N ARG A 24 -5.23 7.09 -13.97
CA ARG A 24 -6.60 7.53 -13.70
C ARG A 24 -6.65 8.45 -12.50
N ALA A 25 -7.77 9.14 -12.27
CA ALA A 25 -7.90 9.96 -11.08
C ALA A 25 -8.11 9.09 -9.82
N PRO A 26 -7.67 9.52 -8.62
CA PRO A 26 -7.94 8.79 -7.37
C PRO A 26 -9.43 8.53 -7.09
N GLY A 27 -10.31 9.44 -7.53
CA GLY A 27 -11.76 9.28 -7.42
C GLY A 27 -12.36 8.23 -8.36
N GLU A 28 -11.60 7.77 -9.36
CA GLU A 28 -11.99 6.69 -10.27
C GLU A 28 -11.52 5.31 -9.79
N VAL A 29 -10.68 5.27 -8.75
CA VAL A 29 -10.29 4.02 -8.10
C VAL A 29 -11.46 3.55 -7.24
N GLY A 30 -12.04 2.40 -7.60
CA GLY A 30 -13.09 1.76 -6.81
C GLY A 30 -12.57 1.19 -5.49
N GLU A 31 -13.48 0.80 -4.59
CA GLU A 31 -13.10 0.17 -3.32
C GLU A 31 -12.40 -1.18 -3.51
N LYS A 32 -12.75 -1.93 -4.56
CA LYS A 32 -12.16 -3.24 -4.84
C LYS A 32 -10.90 -3.07 -5.68
N LEU A 33 -9.84 -3.76 -5.28
CA LEU A 33 -8.56 -3.80 -5.97
C LEU A 33 -8.41 -5.14 -6.67
N ASP A 34 -7.96 -5.12 -7.92
CA ASP A 34 -7.60 -6.35 -8.62
C ASP A 34 -6.19 -6.83 -8.24
N SER A 35 -5.87 -8.09 -8.56
CA SER A 35 -4.58 -8.70 -8.16
C SER A 35 -3.36 -7.97 -8.70
N LEU A 36 -3.49 -7.27 -9.82
CA LEU A 36 -2.39 -6.54 -10.46
C LEU A 36 -2.21 -5.16 -9.81
N GLU A 37 -3.31 -4.47 -9.50
CA GLU A 37 -3.33 -3.27 -8.67
C GLU A 37 -2.74 -3.54 -7.29
N LEU A 38 -3.04 -4.69 -6.68
CA LEU A 38 -2.44 -5.10 -5.41
C LEU A 38 -0.95 -5.32 -5.52
N THR A 39 -0.53 -6.15 -6.48
CA THR A 39 0.91 -6.42 -6.72
C THR A 39 1.68 -5.12 -6.94
N TRP A 40 1.12 -4.20 -7.74
CA TRP A 40 1.73 -2.92 -8.00
C TRP A 40 1.75 -2.01 -6.76
N LEU A 41 0.65 -1.99 -5.98
CA LEU A 41 0.57 -1.21 -4.74
C LEU A 41 1.64 -1.64 -3.75
N VAL A 42 1.82 -2.95 -3.56
CA VAL A 42 2.88 -3.51 -2.70
C VAL A 42 4.25 -3.04 -3.17
N ALA A 43 4.58 -3.26 -4.45
CA ALA A 43 5.86 -2.85 -5.03
C ALA A 43 6.12 -1.33 -4.93
N GLN A 44 5.08 -0.50 -5.00
CA GLN A 44 5.22 0.95 -4.81
C GLN A 44 5.44 1.34 -3.36
N VAL A 45 4.77 0.68 -2.43
CA VAL A 45 5.01 0.90 -1.01
C VAL A 45 6.45 0.49 -0.66
N GLU A 46 6.90 -0.67 -1.10
CA GLU A 46 8.28 -1.11 -0.90
C GLU A 46 9.31 -0.10 -1.42
N GLN A 47 9.14 0.37 -2.66
CA GLN A 47 10.01 1.39 -3.25
C GLN A 47 9.95 2.74 -2.51
N ARG A 48 8.75 3.17 -2.08
CA ARG A 48 8.55 4.47 -1.43
C ARG A 48 9.10 4.51 -0.01
N TYR A 49 8.96 3.41 0.73
CA TYR A 49 9.42 3.31 2.12
C TYR A 49 10.81 2.69 2.23
N GLY A 50 11.35 2.14 1.14
CA GLY A 50 12.66 1.50 1.09
C GLY A 50 12.72 0.21 1.92
N VAL A 51 11.61 -0.55 1.93
CA VAL A 51 11.46 -1.79 2.70
C VAL A 51 11.02 -2.94 1.81
N GLU A 52 11.17 -4.17 2.28
CA GLU A 52 10.55 -5.36 1.70
C GLU A 52 9.39 -5.77 2.61
N LEU A 53 8.18 -5.90 2.05
CA LEU A 53 7.00 -6.24 2.81
C LEU A 53 6.82 -7.76 2.83
N GLU A 54 7.02 -8.37 3.99
CA GLU A 54 6.65 -9.77 4.21
C GLU A 54 5.13 -9.89 4.40
N LEU A 55 4.40 -10.10 3.30
CA LEU A 55 2.95 -10.29 3.30
C LEU A 55 2.63 -11.79 3.19
N THR A 56 1.90 -12.33 4.17
CA THR A 56 1.31 -13.67 4.03
C THR A 56 0.14 -13.65 3.05
N ASP A 57 -0.24 -14.81 2.52
CA ASP A 57 -1.40 -14.94 1.64
C ASP A 57 -2.69 -14.38 2.27
N GLU A 58 -2.88 -14.54 3.59
CA GLU A 58 -4.03 -13.98 4.31
C GLU A 58 -4.01 -12.46 4.34
N VAL A 59 -2.84 -11.85 4.56
CA VAL A 59 -2.67 -10.39 4.54
C VAL A 59 -2.93 -9.89 3.12
N PHE A 60 -2.33 -10.51 2.12
CA PHE A 60 -2.49 -10.14 0.71
C PHE A 60 -3.95 -10.26 0.25
N ALA A 61 -4.64 -11.34 0.62
CA ALA A 61 -6.08 -11.51 0.33
C ALA A 61 -6.93 -10.45 1.04
N GLY A 62 -6.58 -10.09 2.27
CA GLY A 62 -7.21 -8.99 3.02
C GLY A 62 -7.05 -7.62 2.36
N MET A 63 -6.03 -7.44 1.51
CA MET A 63 -5.79 -6.18 0.80
C MET A 63 -6.68 -5.97 -0.42
N ALA A 64 -7.52 -6.93 -0.84
CA ALA A 64 -8.39 -6.84 -2.02
C ALA A 64 -9.43 -5.69 -2.00
N THR A 65 -9.43 -4.88 -0.94
CA THR A 65 -10.14 -3.61 -0.86
C THR A 65 -9.18 -2.50 -0.43
N VAL A 66 -9.45 -1.26 -0.84
CA VAL A 66 -8.67 -0.08 -0.41
C VAL A 66 -8.64 0.01 1.12
N THR A 67 -9.77 -0.22 1.78
CA THR A 67 -9.83 -0.24 3.25
C THR A 67 -8.93 -1.33 3.83
N GLY A 68 -9.03 -2.56 3.30
CA GLY A 68 -8.19 -3.68 3.71
C GLY A 68 -6.69 -3.42 3.49
N ALA A 69 -6.33 -2.81 2.36
CA ALA A 69 -4.96 -2.42 2.05
C ALA A 69 -4.42 -1.40 3.06
N VAL A 70 -5.18 -0.35 3.40
CA VAL A 70 -4.78 0.62 4.43
C VAL A 70 -4.57 -0.07 5.79
N HIS A 71 -5.47 -0.97 6.19
CA HIS A 71 -5.33 -1.68 7.47
C HIS A 71 -4.12 -2.60 7.48
N ALA A 72 -3.89 -3.37 6.43
CA ALA A 72 -2.73 -4.26 6.29
C ALA A 72 -1.43 -3.46 6.33
N LEU A 73 -1.30 -2.43 5.49
CA LEU A 73 -0.10 -1.60 5.40
C LEU A 73 0.21 -0.91 6.73
N ARG A 74 -0.80 -0.40 7.45
CA ARG A 74 -0.63 0.16 8.80
C ARG A 74 -0.11 -0.85 9.82
N ALA A 75 -0.46 -2.12 9.67
CA ALA A 75 -0.01 -3.17 10.59
C ALA A 75 1.43 -3.63 10.28
N VAL A 76 1.80 -3.77 9.00
CA VAL A 76 3.09 -4.36 8.59
C VAL A 76 4.23 -3.35 8.44
N LEU A 77 3.95 -2.11 8.02
CA LEU A 77 5.00 -1.12 7.75
C LEU A 77 5.85 -0.74 8.98
N PRO A 78 5.29 -0.58 10.19
CA PRO A 78 6.10 -0.31 11.37
C PRO A 78 7.11 -1.43 11.67
N ALA A 79 6.75 -2.69 11.40
CA ALA A 79 7.65 -3.83 11.58
C ALA A 79 8.76 -3.85 10.52
N ALA A 80 8.44 -3.48 9.27
CA ALA A 80 9.39 -3.48 8.16
C ALA A 80 10.40 -2.30 8.18
N THR A 81 9.98 -1.13 8.70
CA THR A 81 10.81 0.09 8.73
C THR A 81 11.65 0.24 10.02
N GLY A 82 11.34 -0.53 11.06
CA GLY A 82 11.93 -0.41 12.40
C GLY A 82 12.85 -1.56 12.82
N GLY A 83 13.31 -2.37 11.86
CA GLY A 83 14.33 -3.42 12.07
C GLY A 83 15.76 -2.89 12.10
#